data_AF-A0A7J7JK98-F1
#
_entry.id   AF-A0A7J7JK98-F1
#
_cell.length_a   1.000
_cell.length_b   1.000
_cell.length_c   1.000
_cell.angle_alpha   90.00
_cell.angle_beta   90.00
_cell.angle_gamma   90.00
#
_symmetry.space_group_name_H-M   'P 1'
#
loop_
_entity.id
_entity.type
_entity.pdbx_description
1 polymer ?
#
loop_
_entity_poly.entity_id
_entity_poly.type
_entity_poly.pdbx_seq_one_letter_code
_entity_poly.pdbx_strand_id
1 'polypeptide(L)'
;MQKIKNLQNQLQQSIMTSPKKLRDLIREIRAAKTQAEERAVVNKETADIRNNFRDEDSTYRCRNVAKLLYIYMLGYDAHYGQLECMKLIASPRFTDKRIGYLGAMLLLDERTDVHILVTNCLKSDLNHNTQYIAALALCTLGNIASPEMGRDLAGEIERVIKSSNAYLKKKAILCAVKIVRKVPELMEMFIPCTRSLLNEKNHGVLLSAVALITEMCRLSPDTLNHFRKLVEARIAVVLSNGLEFPELPGCTPHQVTNFLKID
;
A
#
# COMPACT_ATOMS: atom_id res chain seq x y z
N MET A 1 32.24 41.66 21.22
CA MET A 1 30.81 41.32 21.41
C MET A 1 30.06 40.99 20.11
N GLN A 2 30.24 41.71 19.00
CA GLN A 2 29.51 41.45 17.74
C GLN A 2 29.77 40.06 17.12
N LYS A 3 31.02 39.57 17.16
CA LYS A 3 31.37 38.20 16.70
C LYS A 3 30.68 37.11 17.52
N ILE A 4 30.53 37.30 18.84
CA ILE A 4 29.85 36.34 19.73
C ILE A 4 28.35 36.34 19.46
N LYS A 5 27.73 37.52 19.23
CA LYS A 5 26.31 37.61 18.80
C LYS A 5 26.08 36.97 17.43
N ASN A 6 27.00 37.12 16.48
CA ASN A 6 26.91 36.46 15.17
C ASN A 6 27.11 34.94 15.26
N LEU A 7 28.03 34.47 16.10
CA LEU A 7 28.21 33.05 16.38
C LEU A 7 27.01 32.47 17.13
N GLN A 8 26.40 33.19 18.06
CA GLN A 8 25.16 32.80 18.74
C GLN A 8 23.96 32.79 17.79
N ASN A 9 23.85 33.76 16.88
CA ASN A 9 22.82 33.77 15.83
C ASN A 9 23.04 32.66 14.79
N GLN A 10 24.30 32.36 14.42
CA GLN A 10 24.63 31.22 13.56
C GLN A 10 24.39 29.88 14.27
N LEU A 11 24.68 29.79 15.57
CA LEU A 11 24.33 28.61 16.39
C LEU A 11 22.82 28.48 16.58
N GLN A 12 22.09 29.57 16.78
CA GLN A 12 20.62 29.56 16.82
C GLN A 12 20.03 29.20 15.46
N GLN A 13 20.57 29.72 14.35
CA GLN A 13 20.20 29.28 13.01
C GLN A 13 20.53 27.79 12.79
N SER A 14 21.68 27.30 13.24
CA SER A 14 22.07 25.88 13.13
C SER A 14 21.35 24.96 14.12
N ILE A 15 20.74 25.49 15.18
CA ILE A 15 19.84 24.75 16.08
C ILE A 15 18.40 24.78 15.50
N MET A 16 18.08 25.81 14.71
CA MET A 16 16.86 25.89 13.90
C MET A 16 16.94 25.13 12.55
N THR A 17 18.08 24.55 12.17
CA THR A 17 18.25 23.87 10.86
C THR A 17 17.81 22.40 10.85
N SER A 18 17.44 21.80 11.99
CA SER A 18 16.84 20.47 11.97
C SER A 18 15.32 20.58 11.90
N PRO A 19 14.67 20.08 10.83
CA PRO A 19 13.22 20.08 10.74
C PRO A 19 12.62 19.35 11.93
N LYS A 20 11.60 19.97 12.55
CA LYS A 20 10.86 19.41 13.70
C LYS A 20 10.48 17.96 13.42
N LYS A 21 10.55 17.09 14.44
CA LYS A 21 10.14 15.69 14.31
C LYS A 21 8.61 15.62 14.18
N LEU A 22 8.13 14.59 13.50
CA LEU A 22 6.69 14.31 13.38
C LEU A 22 5.97 14.32 14.74
N ARG A 23 6.58 13.69 15.76
CA ARG A 23 6.00 13.64 17.11
C ARG A 23 5.88 15.01 17.78
N ASP A 24 6.77 15.95 17.46
CA ASP A 24 6.73 17.30 18.00
C ASP A 24 5.60 18.10 17.34
N LEU A 25 5.45 17.99 16.02
CA LEU A 25 4.31 18.58 15.28
C LEU A 25 2.96 18.07 15.80
N ILE A 26 2.81 16.75 15.97
CA ILE A 26 1.58 16.15 16.51
C ILE A 26 1.27 16.71 17.91
N ARG A 27 2.29 16.90 18.76
CA ARG A 27 2.11 17.50 20.09
C ARG A 27 1.66 18.95 20.01
N GLU A 28 2.25 19.74 19.12
CA GLU A 28 1.90 21.16 18.91
C GLU A 28 0.46 21.32 18.39
N ILE A 29 0.07 20.51 17.40
CA ILE A 29 -1.29 20.47 16.86
C ILE A 29 -2.30 20.05 17.93
N ARG A 30 -2.01 19.00 18.72
CA ARG A 30 -2.90 18.55 19.80
C ARG A 30 -3.00 19.52 20.97
N ALA A 31 -2.06 20.45 21.11
CA ALA A 31 -2.10 21.48 22.14
C ALA A 31 -2.95 22.69 21.73
N ALA A 32 -3.30 22.81 20.44
CA ALA A 32 -4.18 23.87 19.96
C ALA A 32 -5.57 23.72 20.59
N LYS A 33 -6.11 24.82 21.14
CA LYS A 33 -7.43 24.83 21.77
C LYS A 33 -8.53 25.20 20.79
N THR A 34 -8.16 25.89 19.71
CA THR A 34 -9.08 26.35 18.68
C THR A 34 -8.64 25.87 17.30
N GLN A 35 -9.60 25.75 16.39
CA GLN A 35 -9.30 25.38 15.00
C GLN A 35 -8.44 26.45 14.29
N ALA A 36 -8.53 27.71 14.70
CA ALA A 36 -7.70 28.78 14.16
C ALA A 36 -6.23 28.62 14.56
N GLU A 37 -5.95 28.26 15.81
CA GLU A 37 -4.60 27.94 16.29
C GLU A 37 -4.02 26.72 15.56
N GLU A 38 -4.82 25.66 15.41
CA GLU A 38 -4.42 24.46 14.67
C GLU A 38 -3.99 24.81 13.23
N ARG A 39 -4.84 25.56 12.52
CA ARG A 39 -4.56 26.05 11.17
C ARG A 39 -3.28 26.89 11.10
N ALA A 40 -3.03 27.73 12.11
CA ALA A 40 -1.80 28.54 12.16
C ALA A 40 -0.54 27.68 12.28
N VAL A 41 -0.56 26.64 13.13
CA VAL A 41 0.55 25.69 13.29
C VAL A 41 0.76 24.91 11.98
N VAL A 42 -0.32 24.39 11.39
CA VAL A 42 -0.27 23.64 10.12
C VAL A 42 0.28 24.50 8.98
N ASN A 43 -0.19 25.74 8.83
CA ASN A 43 0.26 26.65 7.78
C ASN A 43 1.76 26.98 7.91
N LYS A 44 2.22 27.22 9.14
CA LYS A 44 3.64 27.45 9.43
C LYS A 44 4.49 26.24 9.02
N GLU A 45 4.12 25.05 9.47
CA GLU A 45 4.88 23.84 9.18
C GLU A 45 4.84 23.46 7.68
N THR A 46 3.70 23.68 7.03
CA THR A 46 3.53 23.47 5.58
C THR A 46 4.47 24.38 4.78
N ALA A 47 4.60 25.65 5.18
CA ALA A 47 5.56 26.57 4.56
C ALA A 47 7.01 26.10 4.74
N ASP A 48 7.37 25.64 5.95
CA ASP A 48 8.70 25.10 6.24
C ASP A 48 8.99 23.84 5.40
N ILE A 49 8.02 22.93 5.26
CA ILE A 49 8.14 21.73 4.42
C ILE A 49 8.36 22.11 2.96
N ARG A 50 7.59 23.07 2.42
CA ARG A 50 7.74 23.54 1.03
C ARG A 50 9.11 24.16 0.78
N ASN A 51 9.63 24.94 1.73
CA ASN A 51 10.97 25.50 1.62
C ASN A 51 12.04 24.39 1.62
N ASN A 52 11.90 23.39 2.49
CA ASN A 52 12.83 22.24 2.52
C ASN A 52 12.77 21.36 1.27
N PHE A 53 11.64 21.31 0.56
CA PHE A 53 11.51 20.56 -0.70
C PHE A 53 12.22 21.24 -1.88
N ARG A 54 12.55 22.53 -1.76
CA ARG A 54 13.37 23.22 -2.77
C ARG A 54 14.83 22.77 -2.74
N ASP A 55 15.31 22.26 -1.60
CA ASP A 55 16.65 21.71 -1.47
C ASP A 55 16.72 20.25 -1.95
N GLU A 56 17.53 19.99 -2.99
CA GLU A 56 17.66 18.65 -3.58
C GLU A 56 18.34 17.63 -2.65
N ASP A 57 19.25 18.08 -1.78
CA ASP A 57 19.98 17.24 -0.82
C ASP A 57 19.36 17.25 0.60
N SER A 58 18.03 17.32 0.66
CA SER A 58 17.32 17.28 1.95
C SER A 58 17.46 15.90 2.61
N THR A 59 18.44 15.79 3.51
CA THR A 59 18.63 14.65 4.43
C THR A 59 17.35 14.34 5.23
N TYR A 60 16.47 15.34 5.37
CA TYR A 60 15.23 15.26 6.14
C TYR A 60 13.97 15.04 5.29
N ARG A 61 14.09 14.74 3.98
CA ARG A 61 12.96 14.50 3.07
C ARG A 61 11.95 13.49 3.63
N CYS A 62 12.45 12.35 4.12
CA CYS A 62 11.63 11.30 4.73
C CYS A 62 10.79 11.81 5.92
N ARG A 63 11.38 12.65 6.79
CA ARG A 63 10.69 13.27 7.92
C ARG A 63 9.66 14.31 7.47
N ASN A 64 10.00 15.12 6.48
CA ASN A 64 9.13 16.16 5.95
C ASN A 64 7.91 15.56 5.25
N VAL A 65 8.09 14.50 4.45
CA VAL A 65 6.98 13.75 3.85
C VAL A 65 6.12 13.10 4.94
N ALA A 66 6.70 12.48 5.97
CA ALA A 66 5.90 11.91 7.06
C ALA A 66 5.04 12.96 7.80
N LYS A 67 5.54 14.18 8.00
CA LYS A 67 4.75 15.31 8.52
C LYS A 67 3.64 15.72 7.57
N LEU A 68 3.96 15.79 6.27
CA LEU A 68 2.98 16.13 5.25
C LEU A 68 1.84 15.11 5.17
N LEU A 69 2.13 13.81 5.27
CA LEU A 69 1.10 12.76 5.29
C LEU A 69 0.19 12.89 6.52
N TYR A 70 0.72 13.30 7.67
CA TYR A 70 -0.10 13.58 8.84
C TYR A 70 -1.02 14.79 8.63
N ILE A 71 -0.50 15.87 8.06
CA ILE A 71 -1.27 17.06 7.68
C ILE A 71 -2.39 16.70 6.70
N TYR A 72 -2.11 15.82 5.73
CA TYR A 72 -3.11 15.28 4.81
C TYR A 72 -4.21 14.51 5.54
N MET A 73 -3.86 13.68 6.52
CA MET A 73 -4.86 12.95 7.33
C MET A 73 -5.77 13.86 8.16
N LEU A 74 -5.32 15.09 8.47
CA LEU A 74 -6.15 16.11 9.12
C LEU A 74 -7.10 16.83 8.14
N GLY A 75 -7.02 16.52 6.83
CA GLY A 75 -7.87 17.08 5.78
C GLY A 75 -7.32 18.32 5.08
N TYR A 76 -6.04 18.64 5.28
CA TYR A 76 -5.38 19.74 4.56
C TYR A 76 -4.78 19.27 3.24
N ASP A 77 -4.70 20.17 2.26
CA ASP A 77 -4.11 19.87 0.95
C ASP A 77 -2.60 19.60 1.05
N ALA A 78 -2.19 18.45 0.51
CA ALA A 78 -0.83 17.94 0.49
C ALA A 78 -0.37 17.47 -0.90
N HIS A 79 -1.10 17.79 -1.98
CA HIS A 79 -0.81 17.28 -3.34
C HIS A 79 0.58 17.67 -3.83
N TYR A 80 1.12 18.81 -3.39
CA TYR A 80 2.48 19.26 -3.73
C TYR A 80 3.60 18.31 -3.28
N GLY A 81 3.32 17.35 -2.38
CA GLY A 81 4.29 16.35 -1.92
C GLY A 81 4.38 15.07 -2.76
N GLN A 82 3.57 14.93 -3.82
CA GLN A 82 3.53 13.70 -4.63
C GLN A 82 4.90 13.35 -5.23
N LEU A 83 5.58 14.33 -5.85
CA LEU A 83 6.90 14.12 -6.47
C LEU A 83 7.97 13.76 -5.42
N GLU A 84 7.89 14.32 -4.22
CA GLU A 84 8.82 14.00 -3.13
C GLU A 84 8.61 12.58 -2.60
N CYS A 85 7.39 12.06 -2.62
CA CYS A 85 7.12 10.65 -2.34
C CYS A 85 7.79 9.74 -3.40
N MET A 86 7.75 10.14 -4.68
CA MET A 86 8.42 9.40 -5.76
C MET A 86 9.93 9.35 -5.59
N LYS A 87 10.56 10.48 -5.23
CA LYS A 87 11.98 10.53 -4.92
C LYS A 87 12.34 9.58 -3.76
N LEU A 88 11.47 9.47 -2.75
CA LEU A 88 11.66 8.53 -1.64
C LEU A 88 11.50 7.07 -2.06
N ILE A 89 10.58 6.75 -2.98
CA ILE A 89 10.43 5.40 -3.54
C ILE A 89 11.67 5.01 -4.34
N ALA A 90 12.25 5.94 -5.09
CA ALA A 90 13.48 5.70 -5.85
C ALA A 90 14.75 5.58 -4.96
N SER A 91 14.69 6.02 -3.69
CA SER A 91 15.81 5.91 -2.75
C SER A 91 16.17 4.43 -2.46
N PRO A 92 17.45 4.09 -2.33
CA PRO A 92 17.87 2.73 -1.94
C PRO A 92 17.60 2.43 -0.46
N ARG A 93 17.30 3.44 0.37
CA ARG A 93 17.09 3.27 1.82
C ARG A 93 15.69 2.72 2.08
N PHE A 94 15.61 1.61 2.82
CA PHE A 94 14.34 0.97 3.17
C PHE A 94 13.38 1.90 3.92
N THR A 95 13.88 2.75 4.83
CA THR A 95 13.06 3.72 5.57
C THR A 95 12.40 4.73 4.64
N ASP A 96 13.11 5.17 3.62
CA ASP A 96 12.63 6.14 2.65
C ASP A 96 11.59 5.49 1.75
N LYS A 97 11.87 4.30 1.21
CA LYS A 97 10.90 3.50 0.44
C LYS A 97 9.61 3.28 1.20
N ARG A 98 9.68 2.95 2.50
CA ARG A 98 8.49 2.75 3.35
C ARG A 98 7.59 3.98 3.41
N ILE A 99 8.18 5.15 3.67
CA ILE A 99 7.42 6.40 3.75
C ILE A 99 6.95 6.84 2.36
N GLY A 100 7.78 6.66 1.33
CA GLY A 100 7.42 6.94 -0.06
C GLY A 100 6.23 6.12 -0.53
N TYR A 101 6.24 4.80 -0.30
CA TYR A 101 5.13 3.91 -0.64
C TYR A 101 3.86 4.19 0.17
N LEU A 102 3.98 4.56 1.45
CA LEU A 102 2.84 5.03 2.23
C LEU A 102 2.26 6.33 1.63
N GLY A 103 3.11 7.27 1.24
CA GLY A 103 2.70 8.50 0.61
C GLY A 103 2.06 8.28 -0.76
N ALA A 104 2.57 7.32 -1.53
CA ALA A 104 1.97 6.89 -2.79
C ALA A 104 0.54 6.37 -2.59
N MET A 105 0.30 5.51 -1.58
CA MET A 105 -1.04 5.00 -1.28
C MET A 105 -2.04 6.06 -0.82
N LEU A 106 -1.57 7.17 -0.25
CA LEU A 106 -2.42 8.21 0.32
C LEU A 106 -2.66 9.40 -0.63
N LEU A 107 -1.63 9.81 -1.37
CA LEU A 107 -1.62 11.05 -2.14
C LEU A 107 -1.76 10.83 -3.65
N LEU A 108 -1.47 9.65 -4.17
CA LEU A 108 -1.59 9.40 -5.62
C LEU A 108 -3.01 8.98 -5.96
N ASP A 109 -3.58 9.68 -6.94
CA ASP A 109 -4.88 9.38 -7.53
C ASP A 109 -4.67 8.88 -8.98
N GLU A 110 -5.60 8.05 -9.46
CA GLU A 110 -5.54 7.32 -10.75
C GLU A 110 -5.35 8.24 -11.97
N ARG A 111 -5.53 9.55 -11.81
CA ARG A 111 -5.53 10.56 -12.89
C ARG A 111 -4.21 11.30 -13.09
N THR A 112 -3.15 10.91 -12.38
CA THR A 112 -1.87 11.66 -12.39
C THR A 112 -0.80 10.95 -13.22
N ASP A 113 -0.06 11.70 -14.05
CA ASP A 113 1.07 11.24 -14.89
C ASP A 113 2.18 10.51 -14.10
N VAL A 114 2.17 10.68 -12.78
CA VAL A 114 3.06 10.02 -11.82
C VAL A 114 2.85 8.50 -11.79
N HIS A 115 1.71 7.98 -12.26
CA HIS A 115 1.41 6.55 -12.29
C HIS A 115 2.45 5.72 -13.04
N ILE A 116 2.92 6.18 -14.21
CA ILE A 116 3.93 5.46 -15.01
C ILE A 116 5.26 5.31 -14.25
N LEU A 117 5.68 6.36 -13.54
CA LEU A 117 6.91 6.34 -12.74
C LEU A 117 6.80 5.35 -11.59
N VAL A 118 5.63 5.28 -10.94
CA VAL A 118 5.36 4.31 -9.87
C VAL A 118 5.40 2.90 -10.40
N THR A 119 4.79 2.63 -11.56
CA THR A 119 4.79 1.29 -12.18
C THR A 119 6.22 0.78 -12.40
N ASN A 120 7.12 1.63 -12.88
CA ASN A 120 8.53 1.27 -13.07
C ASN A 120 9.25 0.98 -11.75
N CYS A 121 9.05 1.83 -10.73
CA CYS A 121 9.62 1.59 -9.40
C CYS A 121 9.08 0.31 -8.77
N LEU A 122 7.77 0.04 -8.89
CA LEU A 122 7.14 -1.19 -8.42
C LEU A 122 7.75 -2.41 -9.09
N LYS A 123 7.91 -2.40 -10.42
CA LYS A 123 8.50 -3.52 -11.17
C LYS A 123 9.92 -3.84 -10.70
N SER A 124 10.73 -2.80 -10.48
CA SER A 124 12.09 -2.94 -9.94
C SER A 124 12.07 -3.49 -8.51
N ASP A 125 11.22 -2.94 -7.64
CA ASP A 125 11.15 -3.33 -6.23
C ASP A 125 10.54 -4.72 -6.00
N LEU A 126 9.66 -5.19 -6.89
CA LEU A 126 9.15 -6.58 -6.90
C LEU A 126 10.23 -7.62 -7.20
N ASN A 127 11.30 -7.22 -7.88
CA ASN A 127 12.46 -8.05 -8.20
C ASN A 127 13.62 -7.87 -7.21
N HIS A 128 13.43 -7.06 -6.16
CA HIS A 128 14.48 -6.76 -5.21
C HIS A 128 14.79 -7.96 -4.28
N ASN A 129 16.08 -8.19 -3.99
CA ASN A 129 16.56 -9.31 -3.16
C ASN A 129 15.93 -9.32 -1.75
N THR A 130 15.75 -8.13 -1.17
CA THR A 130 15.08 -7.95 0.13
C THR A 130 13.56 -8.15 0.02
N GLN A 131 13.06 -9.25 0.58
CA GLN A 131 11.62 -9.55 0.64
C GLN A 131 10.75 -8.42 1.21
N TYR A 132 11.27 -7.61 2.15
CA TYR A 132 10.51 -6.50 2.72
C TYR A 132 10.24 -5.38 1.71
N ILE A 133 11.15 -5.15 0.75
CA ILE A 133 10.96 -4.15 -0.31
C ILE A 133 9.92 -4.66 -1.30
N ALA A 134 10.04 -5.92 -1.75
CA ALA A 134 9.03 -6.55 -2.60
C ALA A 134 7.64 -6.56 -1.93
N ALA A 135 7.57 -6.82 -0.62
CA ALA A 135 6.32 -6.77 0.14
C ALA A 135 5.69 -5.38 0.22
N LEU A 136 6.48 -4.30 0.26
CA LEU A 136 5.99 -2.93 0.20
C LEU A 136 5.41 -2.62 -1.18
N ALA A 137 6.11 -3.03 -2.25
CA ALA A 137 5.63 -2.88 -3.61
C ALA A 137 4.29 -3.62 -3.81
N LEU A 138 4.20 -4.89 -3.38
CA LEU A 138 2.94 -5.67 -3.44
C LEU A 138 1.80 -5.01 -2.65
N CYS A 139 2.09 -4.49 -1.45
CA CYS A 139 1.10 -3.82 -0.63
C CYS A 139 0.59 -2.52 -1.28
N THR A 140 1.51 -1.76 -1.89
CA THR A 140 1.18 -0.53 -2.59
C THR A 140 0.32 -0.83 -3.80
N LEU A 141 0.77 -1.75 -4.65
CA LEU A 141 0.02 -2.16 -5.84
C LEU A 141 -1.38 -2.68 -5.48
N GLY A 142 -1.52 -3.49 -4.43
CA GLY A 142 -2.84 -3.96 -3.98
C GLY A 142 -3.82 -2.84 -3.58
N ASN A 143 -3.33 -1.66 -3.22
CA ASN A 143 -4.16 -0.50 -2.86
C ASN A 143 -4.43 0.43 -4.06
N ILE A 144 -3.39 0.75 -4.84
CA ILE A 144 -3.49 1.75 -5.94
C ILE A 144 -3.61 1.15 -7.34
N ALA A 145 -3.73 -0.17 -7.48
CA ALA A 145 -3.75 -0.82 -8.79
C ALA A 145 -4.78 -0.21 -9.75
N SER A 146 -4.26 0.41 -10.81
CA SER A 146 -5.02 0.80 -12.00
C SER A 146 -5.10 -0.38 -12.98
N PRO A 147 -6.04 -0.36 -13.94
CA PRO A 147 -6.11 -1.37 -14.99
C PRO A 147 -4.81 -1.52 -15.80
N GLU A 148 -4.11 -0.41 -16.05
CA GLU A 148 -2.84 -0.38 -16.79
C GLU A 148 -1.72 -1.02 -15.97
N MET A 149 -1.56 -0.61 -14.69
CA MET A 149 -0.60 -1.22 -13.76
C MET A 149 -0.86 -2.72 -13.59
N GLY A 150 -2.14 -3.10 -13.54
CA GLY A 150 -2.56 -4.49 -13.46
C GLY A 150 -2.02 -5.30 -14.62
N ARG A 151 -2.19 -4.83 -15.86
CA ARG A 151 -1.68 -5.51 -17.07
C ARG A 151 -0.15 -5.56 -17.12
N ASP A 152 0.52 -4.46 -16.79
CA ASP A 152 1.99 -4.37 -16.85
C ASP A 152 2.70 -5.25 -15.81
N LEU A 153 2.10 -5.41 -14.62
CA LEU A 153 2.72 -6.10 -13.49
C LEU A 153 2.15 -7.50 -13.24
N ALA A 154 1.11 -7.93 -13.94
CA ALA A 154 0.44 -9.21 -13.68
C ALA A 154 1.40 -10.41 -13.70
N GLY A 155 2.31 -10.45 -14.68
CA GLY A 155 3.31 -11.51 -14.81
C GLY A 155 4.31 -11.53 -13.64
N GLU A 156 4.69 -10.37 -13.10
CA GLU A 156 5.52 -10.30 -11.90
C GLU A 156 4.77 -10.83 -10.67
N ILE A 157 3.48 -10.53 -10.54
CA ILE A 157 2.64 -11.05 -9.45
C ILE A 157 2.52 -12.56 -9.55
N GLU A 158 2.26 -13.11 -10.73
CA GLU A 158 2.20 -14.55 -10.96
C GLU A 158 3.52 -15.24 -10.58
N ARG A 159 4.66 -14.67 -10.98
CA ARG A 159 6.00 -15.14 -10.60
C ARG A 159 6.18 -15.17 -9.08
N VAL A 160 5.74 -14.12 -8.37
CA VAL A 160 5.85 -14.05 -6.90
C VAL A 160 4.90 -15.06 -6.22
N ILE A 161 3.71 -15.31 -6.77
CA ILE A 161 2.78 -16.33 -6.26
C ILE A 161 3.42 -17.73 -6.32
N LYS A 162 4.22 -18.01 -7.35
CA LYS A 162 4.95 -19.28 -7.51
C LYS A 162 6.20 -19.40 -6.63
N SER A 163 6.59 -18.33 -5.93
CA SER A 163 7.77 -18.37 -5.05
C SER A 163 7.55 -19.26 -3.82
N SER A 164 8.63 -19.71 -3.19
CA SER A 164 8.54 -20.50 -1.95
C SER A 164 8.17 -19.66 -0.72
N ASN A 165 8.32 -18.33 -0.79
CA ASN A 165 8.16 -17.44 0.35
C ASN A 165 6.68 -17.17 0.68
N ALA A 166 6.16 -17.80 1.73
CA ALA A 166 4.79 -17.62 2.21
C ALA A 166 4.43 -16.16 2.54
N TYR A 167 5.39 -15.36 3.02
CA TYR A 167 5.17 -13.95 3.36
C TYR A 167 4.85 -13.09 2.14
N LEU A 168 5.54 -13.34 1.02
CA LEU A 168 5.29 -12.67 -0.25
C LEU A 168 4.08 -13.25 -0.97
N LYS A 169 3.92 -14.58 -0.96
CA LYS A 169 2.79 -15.27 -1.59
C LYS A 169 1.45 -14.70 -1.16
N LYS A 170 1.17 -14.63 0.15
CA LYS A 170 -0.12 -14.09 0.64
C LYS A 170 -0.41 -12.68 0.14
N LYS A 171 0.61 -11.82 0.06
CA LYS A 171 0.48 -10.44 -0.44
C LYS A 171 0.26 -10.40 -1.96
N ALA A 172 0.98 -11.24 -2.70
CA ALA A 172 0.83 -11.34 -4.15
C ALA A 172 -0.54 -11.88 -4.55
N ILE A 173 -1.08 -12.85 -3.81
CA ILE A 173 -2.43 -13.39 -4.04
C ILE A 173 -3.49 -12.30 -3.78
N LEU A 174 -3.38 -11.55 -2.69
CA LEU A 174 -4.28 -10.42 -2.42
C LEU A 174 -4.15 -9.29 -3.45
N CYS A 175 -2.96 -9.09 -4.00
CA CYS A 175 -2.77 -8.17 -5.12
C CYS A 175 -3.46 -8.70 -6.38
N ALA A 176 -3.35 -10.01 -6.67
CA ALA A 176 -4.03 -10.65 -7.79
C ALA A 176 -5.56 -10.53 -7.66
N VAL A 177 -6.13 -10.64 -6.46
CA VAL A 177 -7.56 -10.37 -6.20
C VAL A 177 -7.96 -8.99 -6.74
N LYS A 178 -7.20 -7.95 -6.38
CA LYS A 178 -7.48 -6.58 -6.82
C LYS A 178 -7.34 -6.43 -8.33
N ILE A 179 -6.31 -7.02 -8.93
CA ILE A 179 -6.08 -6.99 -10.38
C ILE A 179 -7.25 -7.67 -11.12
N VAL A 180 -7.65 -8.87 -10.70
CA VAL A 180 -8.78 -9.60 -11.29
C VAL A 180 -10.08 -8.81 -11.17
N ARG A 181 -10.30 -8.10 -10.06
CA ARG A 181 -11.47 -7.24 -9.89
C ARG A 181 -11.47 -6.03 -10.84
N LYS A 182 -10.30 -5.43 -11.12
CA LYS A 182 -10.15 -4.27 -12.01
C LYS A 182 -10.09 -4.68 -13.50
N VAL A 183 -9.50 -5.85 -13.78
CA VAL A 183 -9.20 -6.36 -15.12
C VAL A 183 -9.55 -7.86 -15.16
N PRO A 184 -10.84 -8.21 -15.35
CA PRO A 184 -11.30 -9.60 -15.30
C PRO A 184 -10.68 -10.53 -16.35
N GLU A 185 -10.26 -9.99 -17.50
CA GLU A 185 -9.55 -10.72 -18.57
C GLU A 185 -8.26 -11.41 -18.09
N LEU A 186 -7.59 -10.88 -17.05
CA LEU A 186 -6.35 -11.45 -16.51
C LEU A 186 -6.60 -12.62 -15.56
N MET A 187 -7.85 -12.94 -15.26
CA MET A 187 -8.24 -14.03 -14.37
C MET A 187 -7.65 -15.38 -14.80
N GLU A 188 -7.67 -15.68 -16.10
CA GLU A 188 -7.27 -16.98 -16.65
C GLU A 188 -5.81 -17.33 -16.31
N MET A 189 -4.93 -16.33 -16.27
CA MET A 189 -3.52 -16.48 -15.92
C MET A 189 -3.31 -16.95 -14.47
N PHE A 190 -4.21 -16.59 -13.56
CA PHE A 190 -4.08 -16.94 -12.14
C PHE A 190 -4.72 -18.29 -11.81
N ILE A 191 -5.62 -18.82 -12.66
CA ILE A 191 -6.31 -20.10 -12.44
C ILE A 191 -5.32 -21.26 -12.20
N PRO A 192 -4.24 -21.46 -12.98
CA PRO A 192 -3.31 -22.56 -12.75
C PRO A 192 -2.66 -22.53 -11.37
N CYS A 193 -2.39 -21.33 -10.85
CA CYS A 193 -1.74 -21.13 -9.56
C CYS A 193 -2.66 -21.53 -8.39
N THR A 194 -3.97 -21.29 -8.50
CA THR A 194 -4.94 -21.56 -7.42
C THR A 194 -4.92 -23.00 -6.91
N ARG A 195 -4.74 -24.00 -7.79
CA ARG A 195 -4.67 -25.42 -7.40
C ARG A 195 -3.50 -25.72 -6.48
N SER A 196 -2.33 -25.14 -6.77
CA SER A 196 -1.14 -25.28 -5.93
C SER A 196 -1.35 -24.58 -4.58
N LEU A 197 -1.99 -23.40 -4.59
CA LEU A 197 -2.23 -22.60 -3.39
C LEU A 197 -3.18 -23.27 -2.39
N LEU A 198 -4.16 -24.06 -2.86
CA LEU A 198 -5.06 -24.82 -1.99
C LEU A 198 -4.37 -25.97 -1.22
N ASN A 199 -3.17 -26.38 -1.64
CA ASN A 199 -2.38 -27.42 -0.98
C ASN A 199 -1.33 -26.86 0.00
N GLU A 200 -1.27 -25.53 0.17
CA GLU A 200 -0.33 -24.89 1.08
C GLU A 200 -0.65 -25.18 2.55
N LYS A 201 0.39 -25.38 3.37
CA LYS A 201 0.23 -25.59 4.82
C LYS A 201 0.01 -24.28 5.58
N ASN A 202 0.39 -23.15 4.99
CA ASN A 202 0.29 -21.86 5.63
C ASN A 202 -1.15 -21.32 5.55
N HIS A 203 -1.82 -21.20 6.70
CA HIS A 203 -3.19 -20.68 6.78
C HIS A 203 -3.37 -19.29 6.17
N GLY A 204 -2.36 -18.41 6.27
CA GLY A 204 -2.43 -17.07 5.67
C GLY A 204 -2.40 -17.10 4.13
N VAL A 205 -1.69 -18.08 3.55
CA VAL A 205 -1.67 -18.28 2.10
C VAL A 205 -2.99 -18.92 1.65
N LEU A 206 -3.49 -19.92 2.39
CA LEU A 206 -4.79 -20.54 2.13
C LEU A 206 -5.94 -19.53 2.14
N LEU A 207 -6.01 -18.68 3.18
CA LEU A 207 -7.05 -17.66 3.28
C LEU A 207 -7.02 -16.68 2.11
N SER A 208 -5.81 -16.25 1.71
CA SER A 208 -5.64 -15.37 0.55
C SER A 208 -6.06 -16.08 -0.75
N ALA A 209 -5.75 -17.37 -0.89
CA ALA A 209 -6.14 -18.17 -2.04
C ALA A 209 -7.66 -18.35 -2.14
N VAL A 210 -8.32 -18.60 -1.02
CA VAL A 210 -9.79 -18.66 -0.95
C VAL A 210 -10.40 -17.32 -1.35
N ALA A 211 -9.82 -16.20 -0.90
CA ALA A 211 -10.29 -14.87 -1.32
C ALA A 211 -10.16 -14.67 -2.84
N LEU A 212 -9.06 -15.12 -3.46
CA LEU A 212 -8.88 -15.09 -4.92
C LEU A 212 -9.92 -15.94 -5.65
N ILE A 213 -10.11 -17.19 -5.23
CA ILE A 213 -11.09 -18.09 -5.83
C ILE A 213 -12.50 -17.53 -5.69
N THR A 214 -12.85 -16.99 -4.52
CA THR A 214 -14.17 -16.38 -4.27
C THR A 214 -14.43 -15.25 -5.25
N GLU A 215 -13.44 -14.40 -5.50
CA GLU A 215 -13.56 -13.29 -6.44
C GLU A 215 -13.65 -13.76 -7.89
N MET A 216 -12.89 -14.79 -8.28
CA MET A 216 -13.00 -15.42 -9.60
C MET A 216 -14.39 -16.04 -9.84
N CYS A 217 -14.95 -16.71 -8.83
CA CYS A 217 -16.29 -17.32 -8.91
C CYS A 217 -17.41 -16.26 -8.96
N ARG A 218 -17.19 -15.08 -8.37
CA ARG A 218 -18.15 -13.96 -8.47
C ARG A 218 -18.17 -13.35 -9.86
N LEU A 219 -17.02 -13.31 -10.55
CA LEU A 219 -16.90 -12.67 -11.86
C LEU A 219 -17.30 -13.58 -13.02
N SER A 220 -17.09 -14.90 -12.92
CA SER A 220 -17.51 -15.85 -13.96
C SER A 220 -18.15 -17.11 -13.38
N PRO A 221 -19.30 -17.54 -13.93
CA PRO A 221 -19.94 -18.81 -13.55
C PRO A 221 -19.15 -20.04 -14.05
N ASP A 222 -18.31 -19.91 -15.07
CA ASP A 222 -17.51 -21.04 -15.59
C ASP A 222 -16.38 -21.42 -14.64
N THR A 223 -15.74 -20.43 -14.01
CA THR A 223 -14.76 -20.65 -12.94
C THR A 223 -15.42 -21.29 -11.73
N LEU A 224 -16.68 -20.94 -11.41
CA LEU A 224 -17.45 -21.59 -10.35
C LEU A 224 -17.57 -23.10 -10.61
N ASN A 225 -17.96 -23.50 -11.83
CA ASN A 225 -18.07 -24.91 -12.21
C ASN A 225 -16.71 -25.64 -12.17
N HIS A 226 -15.63 -24.95 -12.54
CA HIS A 226 -14.27 -25.48 -12.46
C HIS A 226 -13.84 -25.74 -11.01
N PHE A 227 -14.07 -24.79 -10.11
CA PHE A 227 -13.65 -24.89 -8.71
C PHE A 227 -14.58 -25.75 -7.86
N ARG A 228 -15.87 -25.87 -8.20
CA ARG A 228 -16.82 -26.77 -7.50
C ARG A 228 -16.28 -28.20 -7.40
N LYS A 229 -15.74 -28.73 -8.50
CA LYS A 229 -15.12 -30.07 -8.56
C LYS A 229 -13.86 -30.23 -7.69
N LEU A 230 -13.16 -29.13 -7.38
CA LEU A 230 -11.94 -29.11 -6.56
C LEU A 230 -12.24 -28.86 -5.07
N VAL A 231 -13.37 -28.20 -4.80
CA VAL A 231 -13.76 -27.63 -3.51
C VAL A 231 -14.40 -28.66 -2.57
N GLU A 232 -15.13 -29.64 -3.11
CA GLU A 232 -15.79 -30.72 -2.35
C GLU A 232 -14.82 -31.48 -1.41
N ALA A 233 -13.53 -31.53 -1.74
CA ALA A 233 -12.53 -32.22 -0.94
C ALA A 233 -11.86 -31.37 0.17
N ARG A 234 -11.98 -30.02 0.16
CA ARG A 234 -11.10 -29.15 0.97
C ARG A 234 -11.78 -27.99 1.71
N ILE A 235 -12.99 -27.57 1.34
CA ILE A 235 -13.74 -26.55 2.11
C ILE A 235 -14.13 -27.07 3.50
N ALA A 236 -14.33 -28.39 3.66
CA ALA A 236 -14.56 -28.99 4.97
C ALA A 236 -13.46 -28.68 6.00
N VAL A 237 -12.20 -28.51 5.57
CA VAL A 237 -11.05 -28.22 6.46
C VAL A 237 -10.96 -26.74 6.85
N VAL A 238 -11.41 -25.83 5.97
CA VAL A 238 -11.38 -24.38 6.24
C VAL A 238 -12.58 -23.96 7.09
N LEU A 239 -13.77 -24.52 6.85
CA LEU A 239 -14.97 -24.24 7.63
C LEU A 239 -14.96 -24.90 9.02
N SER A 240 -14.32 -26.05 9.20
CA SER A 240 -14.17 -26.70 10.51
C SER A 240 -13.24 -25.95 11.47
N ASN A 241 -12.39 -25.04 10.97
CA ASN A 241 -11.38 -24.33 11.76
C ASN A 241 -11.66 -22.82 11.95
N GLY A 242 -12.92 -22.40 11.76
CA GLY A 242 -13.40 -21.11 12.26
C GLY A 242 -13.02 -19.89 11.42
N LEU A 243 -13.91 -19.49 10.51
CA LEU A 243 -13.96 -18.14 9.96
C LEU A 243 -15.43 -17.73 9.80
N GLU A 244 -15.96 -17.01 10.79
CA GLU A 244 -17.10 -16.12 10.58
C GLU A 244 -16.60 -14.94 9.74
N PHE A 245 -17.16 -14.77 8.54
CA PHE A 245 -16.87 -13.64 7.67
C PHE A 245 -17.66 -12.42 8.18
N PRO A 246 -17.02 -11.30 8.55
CA PRO A 246 -17.75 -10.06 8.79
C PRO A 246 -18.30 -9.54 7.46
N GLU A 247 -19.61 -9.34 7.44
CA GLU A 247 -20.42 -8.97 6.29
C GLU A 247 -19.95 -7.65 5.64
N LEU A 248 -19.70 -7.66 4.34
CA LEU A 248 -19.65 -6.45 3.51
C LEU A 248 -21.07 -6.18 2.97
N PRO A 249 -21.56 -4.93 3.06
CA PRO A 249 -22.95 -4.62 2.71
C PRO A 249 -23.17 -4.80 1.21
N GLY A 250 -24.11 -5.68 0.86
CA GLY A 250 -24.53 -5.96 -0.52
C GLY A 250 -24.40 -7.41 -0.98
N CYS A 251 -23.72 -8.28 -0.22
CA CYS A 251 -23.78 -9.72 -0.43
C CYS A 251 -24.76 -10.35 0.56
N THR A 252 -25.97 -10.68 0.12
CA THR A 252 -26.91 -11.43 0.96
C THR A 252 -26.31 -12.79 1.35
N PRO A 253 -26.51 -13.26 2.60
CA PRO A 253 -25.99 -14.54 3.11
C PRO A 253 -26.30 -15.75 2.23
N HIS A 254 -27.34 -15.67 1.40
CA HIS A 254 -27.82 -16.73 0.52
C HIS A 254 -26.86 -17.13 -0.62
N GLN A 255 -25.93 -16.27 -1.07
CA GLN A 255 -25.02 -16.65 -2.15
C GLN A 255 -23.83 -17.49 -1.67
N VAL A 256 -23.40 -17.32 -0.41
CA VAL A 256 -22.32 -18.09 0.18
C VAL A 256 -22.84 -19.41 0.76
N THR A 257 -24.08 -19.42 1.30
CA THR A 257 -24.72 -20.65 1.76
C THR A 257 -25.21 -21.56 0.63
N ASN A 258 -25.54 -21.02 -0.56
CA ASN A 258 -25.89 -21.86 -1.71
C ASN A 258 -24.68 -22.61 -2.32
N PHE A 259 -23.45 -22.25 -1.95
CA PHE A 259 -22.26 -23.06 -2.26
C PHE A 259 -22.20 -24.35 -1.42
N LEU A 260 -22.98 -24.45 -0.33
CA LEU A 260 -22.99 -25.53 0.65
C LEU A 260 -24.26 -26.40 0.64
N LYS A 261 -25.28 -26.06 -0.15
CA LYS A 261 -26.43 -26.95 -0.36
C LYS A 261 -26.18 -27.84 -1.56
N ILE A 262 -25.66 -29.01 -1.22
CA ILE A 262 -25.66 -30.24 -2.00
C ILE A 262 -27.11 -30.56 -2.40
N ASP A 263 -27.34 -30.68 -3.70
CA ASP A 263 -28.15 -31.72 -4.32
C ASP A 263 -27.33 -32.25 -5.51
#